data_AF-A0A7R9WFN2-F1
#
_entry.id   AF-A0A7R9WFN2-F1
#
_cell.length_a   1.000
_cell.length_b   1.000
_cell.length_c   1.000
_cell.angle_alpha   90.00
_cell.angle_beta   90.00
_cell.angle_gamma   90.00
#
_symmetry.space_group_name_H-M   'P 1'
#
loop_
_entity.id
_entity.type
_entity.pdbx_description
1 polymer ?
#
loop_
_entity_poly.entity_id
_entity_poly.type
_entity_poly.pdbx_seq_one_letter_code
_entity_poly.pdbx_strand_id
1 'polypeptide(L)'
;LKKSKKEPSKIVIVHQEDEKPPEKATPTYSLKRMEELARPRDLTATFAKYAREKDQADQKQRGTARRKKQQKCGNFMERMETMEKQRRTKIERRTLELKYEAKPNKKVCPNCGGVQSFDEYEEDRLMCPSEECAGRFKYKSRRFVLKKFEKRMQRSAQRRYDSMEKIMVEQQCSRERGKGKKSRRQKELLDKVEKSGKTFLDRMSDDIGKRKVKISRLE
;
A
#
# COMPACT_ATOMS: atom_id res chain seq x y z
N LEU A 1 12.60 -1.77 -43.22
CA LEU A 1 11.80 -0.59 -43.65
C LEU A 1 11.07 -0.93 -44.95
N LYS A 2 9.85 -1.49 -44.87
CA LYS A 2 8.97 -1.73 -46.02
C LYS A 2 7.66 -0.97 -45.77
N LYS A 3 7.43 0.10 -46.52
CA LYS A 3 6.24 0.95 -46.46
C LYS A 3 5.14 0.31 -47.32
N SER A 4 4.10 -0.25 -46.71
CA SER A 4 2.87 -0.65 -47.41
C SER A 4 1.92 0.56 -47.45
N LYS A 5 1.60 0.99 -48.68
CA LYS A 5 0.62 2.04 -48.99
C LYS A 5 -0.78 1.47 -48.73
N LYS A 6 -1.58 2.18 -47.94
CA LYS A 6 -2.99 1.85 -47.66
C LYS A 6 -3.86 2.75 -48.55
N GLU A 7 -4.58 2.15 -49.50
CA GLU A 7 -5.52 2.84 -50.38
C GLU A 7 -6.78 3.29 -49.62
N PRO A 8 -7.40 4.42 -49.97
CA PRO A 8 -8.64 4.87 -49.36
C PRO A 8 -9.87 4.15 -49.96
N SER A 9 -10.72 3.67 -49.06
CA SER A 9 -12.01 3.02 -49.33
C SER A 9 -12.98 3.93 -50.09
N LYS A 10 -13.52 3.42 -51.21
CA LYS A 10 -14.64 3.99 -51.97
C LYS A 10 -15.89 4.08 -51.09
N ILE A 11 -16.42 5.29 -50.96
CA ILE A 11 -17.75 5.56 -50.41
C ILE A 11 -18.75 5.34 -51.54
N VAL A 12 -19.61 4.33 -51.40
CA VAL A 12 -20.75 4.09 -52.30
C VAL A 12 -21.88 4.99 -51.82
N ILE A 13 -22.17 6.04 -52.59
CA ILE A 13 -23.34 6.90 -52.40
C ILE A 13 -24.51 6.19 -53.11
N VAL A 14 -25.45 5.67 -52.32
CA VAL A 14 -26.72 5.13 -52.83
C VAL A 14 -27.65 6.31 -53.06
N HIS A 15 -27.98 6.56 -54.32
CA HIS A 15 -29.09 7.43 -54.72
C HIS A 15 -30.40 6.81 -54.21
N GLN A 16 -31.11 7.53 -53.34
CA GLN A 16 -32.54 7.30 -53.10
C GLN A 16 -33.33 8.23 -54.01
N GLU A 17 -34.26 7.61 -54.72
CA GLU A 17 -35.13 8.17 -55.75
C GLU A 17 -36.17 9.14 -55.18
N ASP A 18 -36.68 9.97 -56.08
CA ASP A 18 -37.49 11.15 -55.85
C ASP A 18 -38.87 10.87 -55.25
N GLU A 19 -39.12 11.33 -54.03
CA GLU A 19 -40.48 11.51 -53.49
C GLU A 19 -40.97 12.96 -53.70
N LYS A 20 -42.00 13.06 -54.54
CA LYS A 20 -42.77 14.27 -54.87
C LYS A 20 -43.36 14.93 -53.61
N PRO A 21 -43.15 16.24 -53.36
CA PRO A 21 -43.72 16.90 -52.18
C PRO A 21 -45.24 17.12 -52.35
N PRO A 22 -46.07 16.87 -51.31
CA PRO A 22 -47.49 17.21 -51.34
C PRO A 22 -47.69 18.72 -51.21
N GLU A 23 -48.54 19.29 -52.08
CA GLU A 23 -49.00 20.68 -52.01
C GLU A 23 -49.63 20.96 -50.64
N LYS A 24 -49.06 21.91 -49.90
CA LYS A 24 -49.58 22.33 -48.59
C LYS A 24 -50.79 23.24 -48.82
N ALA A 25 -51.98 22.75 -48.52
CA ALA A 25 -53.18 23.57 -48.41
C ALA A 25 -52.97 24.67 -47.36
N THR A 26 -53.09 25.93 -47.77
CA THR A 26 -53.07 27.07 -46.84
C THR A 26 -54.33 27.05 -45.96
N PRO A 27 -54.22 27.18 -44.63
CA PRO A 27 -55.39 27.20 -43.77
C PRO A 27 -56.16 28.50 -43.99
N THR A 28 -57.33 28.40 -44.62
CA THR A 28 -58.29 29.51 -44.72
C THR A 28 -58.95 29.69 -43.35
N TYR A 29 -58.47 30.65 -42.56
CA TYR A 29 -59.15 31.06 -41.33
C TYR A 29 -60.43 31.84 -41.68
N SER A 30 -61.51 31.63 -40.92
CA SER A 30 -62.74 32.40 -41.10
C SER A 30 -62.49 33.88 -40.81
N LEU A 31 -63.20 34.76 -41.54
CA LEU A 31 -63.07 36.22 -41.43
C LEU A 31 -63.24 36.71 -39.98
N LYS A 32 -64.11 36.05 -39.20
CA LYS A 32 -64.29 36.29 -37.75
C LYS A 32 -63.04 36.03 -36.91
N ARG A 33 -62.28 34.98 -37.24
CA ARG A 33 -61.03 34.66 -36.52
C ARG A 33 -59.91 35.64 -36.86
N MET A 34 -59.88 36.14 -38.09
CA MET A 34 -58.96 37.21 -38.48
C MET A 34 -59.30 38.52 -37.75
N GLU A 35 -60.59 38.83 -37.60
CA GLU A 35 -61.07 39.99 -36.85
C GLU A 35 -60.76 39.91 -35.36
N GLU A 36 -60.91 38.73 -34.72
CA GLU A 36 -60.51 38.51 -33.32
C GLU A 36 -59.00 38.67 -33.10
N LEU A 37 -58.18 38.20 -34.03
CA LEU A 37 -56.72 38.34 -33.97
C LEU A 37 -56.26 39.78 -34.24
N ALA A 38 -57.04 40.57 -34.97
CA ALA A 38 -56.78 41.97 -35.26
C ALA A 38 -57.22 42.93 -34.12
N ARG A 39 -57.97 42.44 -33.12
CA ARG A 39 -58.34 43.27 -31.97
C ARG A 39 -57.09 43.64 -31.15
N PRO A 40 -56.88 44.94 -30.85
CA PRO A 40 -55.81 45.36 -29.94
C PRO A 40 -55.97 44.63 -28.61
N ARG A 41 -54.98 43.82 -28.24
CA ARG A 41 -54.96 43.18 -26.93
C ARG A 41 -54.65 44.25 -25.89
N ASP A 42 -55.56 44.47 -24.95
CA ASP A 42 -55.32 45.31 -23.76
C ASP A 42 -54.31 44.62 -22.83
N LEU A 43 -53.04 44.69 -23.21
CA LEU A 43 -51.94 43.99 -22.55
C LEU A 43 -51.79 44.41 -21.08
N THR A 44 -52.19 45.63 -20.72
CA THR A 44 -52.02 46.21 -19.38
C THR A 44 -52.86 45.50 -18.31
N ALA A 45 -54.11 45.14 -18.60
CA ALA A 45 -54.99 44.43 -17.67
C ALA A 45 -54.56 42.95 -17.51
N THR A 46 -54.13 42.31 -18.60
CA THR A 46 -53.65 40.93 -18.56
C THR A 46 -52.31 40.78 -17.85
N PHE A 47 -51.38 41.73 -18.03
CA PHE A 47 -50.08 41.72 -17.34
C PHE A 47 -50.24 41.89 -15.84
N ALA A 48 -51.12 42.80 -15.39
CA ALA A 48 -51.36 43.04 -13.97
C ALA A 48 -51.96 41.81 -13.28
N LYS A 49 -52.85 41.08 -13.96
CA LYS A 49 -53.44 39.84 -13.45
C LYS A 49 -52.40 38.71 -13.39
N TYR A 50 -51.58 38.56 -14.44
CA TYR A 50 -50.53 37.55 -14.49
C TYR A 50 -49.42 37.79 -13.45
N ALA A 51 -49.05 39.05 -13.22
CA ALA A 51 -48.10 39.42 -12.17
C ALA A 51 -48.63 39.09 -10.76
N ARG A 52 -49.90 39.42 -10.47
CA ARG A 52 -50.55 39.08 -9.19
C ARG A 52 -50.71 37.58 -8.97
N GLU A 53 -51.05 36.82 -10.02
CA GLU A 53 -51.17 35.36 -9.94
C GLU A 53 -49.80 34.69 -9.72
N LYS A 54 -48.74 35.20 -10.35
CA LYS A 54 -47.37 34.73 -10.14
C LYS A 54 -46.87 35.01 -8.72
N ASP A 55 -47.11 36.21 -8.19
CA ASP A 55 -46.71 36.57 -6.82
C ASP A 55 -47.44 35.70 -5.78
N GLN A 56 -48.73 35.40 -6.00
CA GLN A 56 -49.50 34.49 -5.14
C GLN A 56 -49.02 33.04 -5.24
N ALA A 57 -48.65 32.56 -6.43
CA ALA A 57 -48.07 31.25 -6.64
C ALA A 57 -46.71 31.12 -5.93
N ASP A 58 -45.85 32.13 -6.06
CA ASP A 58 -44.54 32.18 -5.42
C ASP A 58 -44.66 32.25 -3.89
N GLN A 59 -45.64 32.98 -3.34
CA GLN A 59 -45.92 32.97 -1.89
C GLN A 59 -46.36 31.60 -1.39
N LYS A 60 -47.24 30.90 -2.11
CA LYS A 60 -47.70 29.54 -1.75
C LYS A 60 -46.58 28.50 -1.86
N GLN A 61 -45.70 28.62 -2.86
CA GLN A 61 -44.52 27.76 -2.99
C GLN A 61 -43.49 28.02 -1.90
N ARG A 62 -43.25 29.28 -1.50
CA ARG A 62 -42.34 29.62 -0.40
C ARG A 62 -42.83 29.10 0.96
N GLY A 63 -44.14 29.14 1.21
CA GLY A 63 -44.75 28.61 2.44
C GLY A 63 -44.63 27.09 2.56
N THR A 64 -44.88 26.35 1.48
CA THR A 64 -44.75 24.88 1.45
C THR A 64 -43.30 24.42 1.46
N ALA A 65 -42.39 25.15 0.80
CA ALA A 65 -40.96 24.87 0.85
C ALA A 65 -40.36 25.10 2.25
N ARG A 66 -40.76 26.16 2.96
CA ARG A 66 -40.32 26.39 4.36
C ARG A 66 -40.83 25.31 5.31
N ARG A 67 -42.09 24.87 5.19
CA ARG A 67 -42.63 23.75 5.97
C ARG A 67 -41.92 22.43 5.67
N LYS A 68 -41.65 22.11 4.40
CA LYS A 68 -40.85 20.93 4.01
C LYS A 68 -39.39 21.01 4.47
N LYS A 69 -38.80 22.20 4.53
CA LYS A 69 -37.43 22.41 5.02
C LYS A 69 -37.34 22.28 6.55
N GLN A 70 -38.37 22.71 7.29
CA GLN A 70 -38.48 22.48 8.73
C GLN A 70 -38.73 21.01 9.09
N GLN A 71 -39.45 20.26 8.27
CA GLN A 71 -39.61 18.81 8.46
C GLN A 71 -38.34 18.00 8.13
N LYS A 72 -37.43 18.53 7.29
CA LYS A 72 -36.15 17.87 6.96
C LYS A 72 -35.04 18.11 7.98
N CYS A 73 -35.12 19.18 8.77
CA CYS A 73 -34.21 19.37 9.89
C CYS A 73 -34.84 18.73 11.13
N GLY A 74 -34.46 17.48 11.43
CA GLY A 74 -34.81 16.80 12.68
C GLY A 74 -34.52 17.67 13.91
N ASN A 75 -35.02 17.26 15.08
CA ASN A 75 -34.83 18.00 16.34
C ASN A 75 -33.34 18.33 16.57
N PHE A 76 -33.01 19.41 17.28
CA PHE A 76 -31.61 19.81 17.50
C PHE A 76 -30.74 18.64 18.00
N MET A 77 -31.27 17.85 18.94
CA MET A 77 -30.62 16.64 19.45
C MET A 77 -30.35 15.61 18.37
N GLU A 78 -31.31 15.36 17.46
CA GLU A 78 -31.15 14.45 16.33
C GLU A 78 -30.09 14.95 15.33
N ARG A 79 -30.02 16.27 15.11
CA ARG A 79 -28.94 16.86 14.29
C ARG A 79 -27.57 16.69 14.93
N MET A 80 -27.48 16.85 16.24
CA MET A 80 -26.23 16.63 16.97
C MET A 80 -25.82 15.15 16.96
N GLU A 81 -26.78 14.25 17.17
CA GLU A 81 -26.55 12.81 17.14
C GLU A 81 -26.11 12.33 15.74
N THR A 82 -26.76 12.80 14.68
CA THR A 82 -26.37 12.48 13.31
C THR A 82 -24.99 13.02 12.96
N MET A 83 -24.63 14.24 13.37
CA MET A 83 -23.27 14.76 13.19
C MET A 83 -22.24 13.95 13.97
N GLU A 84 -22.53 13.58 15.22
CA GLU A 84 -21.61 12.76 16.02
C GLU A 84 -21.45 11.36 15.43
N LYS A 85 -22.53 10.76 14.91
CA LYS A 85 -22.48 9.49 14.18
C LYS A 85 -21.64 9.59 12.90
N GLN A 86 -21.78 10.66 12.14
CA GLN A 86 -20.94 10.93 10.96
C GLN A 86 -19.47 11.11 11.35
N ARG A 87 -19.20 11.78 12.48
CA ARG A 87 -17.84 11.94 13.00
C ARG A 87 -17.22 10.60 13.37
N ARG A 88 -17.96 9.76 14.10
CA ARG A 88 -17.51 8.42 14.53
C ARG A 88 -17.24 7.51 13.34
N THR A 89 -18.18 7.40 12.40
CA THR A 89 -18.02 6.60 11.18
C THR A 89 -16.83 7.05 10.33
N LYS A 90 -16.57 8.37 10.23
CA LYS A 90 -15.39 8.90 9.54
C LYS A 90 -14.08 8.52 10.24
N ILE A 91 -14.05 8.54 11.56
CA ILE A 91 -12.89 8.11 12.34
C ILE A 91 -12.68 6.61 12.16
N GLU A 92 -13.73 5.80 12.31
CA GLU A 92 -13.68 4.35 12.13
C GLU A 92 -13.17 3.99 10.74
N ARG A 93 -13.73 4.57 9.68
CA ARG A 93 -13.28 4.35 8.30
C ARG A 93 -11.79 4.67 8.15
N ARG A 94 -11.32 5.81 8.65
CA ARG A 94 -9.89 6.16 8.62
C ARG A 94 -9.03 5.15 9.37
N THR A 95 -9.48 4.65 10.52
CA THR A 95 -8.73 3.61 11.25
C THR A 95 -8.64 2.31 10.47
N LEU A 96 -9.70 1.93 9.75
CA LEU A 96 -9.72 0.75 8.90
C LEU A 96 -8.83 0.93 7.66
N GLU A 97 -8.87 2.10 7.03
CA GLU A 97 -7.98 2.48 5.93
C GLU A 97 -6.51 2.38 6.35
N LEU A 98 -6.15 2.95 7.50
CA LEU A 98 -4.78 2.85 8.03
C LEU A 98 -4.36 1.40 8.34
N LYS A 99 -5.27 0.60 8.91
CA LYS A 99 -5.03 -0.84 9.13
C LYS A 99 -4.83 -1.58 7.81
N TYR A 100 -5.60 -1.26 6.78
CA TYR A 100 -5.45 -1.83 5.45
C TYR A 100 -4.12 -1.40 4.82
N GLU A 101 -3.74 -0.14 4.97
CA GLU A 101 -2.48 0.38 4.46
C GLU A 101 -1.27 -0.31 5.06
N ALA A 102 -1.32 -0.58 6.37
CA ALA A 102 -0.31 -1.31 7.12
C ALA A 102 -0.21 -2.80 6.73
N LYS A 103 -1.22 -3.39 6.07
CA LYS A 103 -1.15 -4.79 5.63
C LYS A 103 -0.04 -4.97 4.60
N PRO A 104 0.93 -5.85 4.86
CA PRO A 104 2.11 -5.99 4.01
C PRO A 104 1.85 -6.84 2.75
N ASN A 105 0.70 -7.51 2.67
CA ASN A 105 0.29 -8.37 1.57
C ASN A 105 -1.10 -7.96 1.07
N LYS A 106 -1.16 -6.90 0.27
CA LYS A 106 -2.38 -6.51 -0.45
C LYS A 106 -2.54 -7.39 -1.70
N LYS A 107 -3.79 -7.60 -2.15
CA LYS A 107 -4.04 -8.28 -3.42
C LYS A 107 -3.70 -7.34 -4.59
N VAL A 108 -3.28 -7.91 -5.72
CA VAL A 108 -2.78 -7.18 -6.90
C VAL A 108 -3.35 -7.82 -8.18
N CYS A 109 -3.77 -7.03 -9.18
CA CYS A 109 -4.17 -7.54 -10.51
C CYS A 109 -2.90 -8.13 -11.16
N PRO A 110 -2.88 -9.40 -11.57
CA PRO A 110 -1.71 -9.98 -12.24
C PRO A 110 -1.47 -9.38 -13.63
N ASN A 111 -2.51 -8.83 -14.30
CA ASN A 111 -2.36 -8.31 -15.67
C ASN A 111 -1.85 -6.85 -15.66
N CYS A 112 -2.43 -5.94 -14.86
CA CYS A 112 -2.03 -4.52 -14.82
C CYS A 112 -1.13 -4.14 -13.64
N GLY A 113 -0.96 -5.03 -12.64
CA GLY A 113 -0.18 -4.74 -11.44
C GLY A 113 -0.85 -3.78 -10.45
N GLY A 114 -2.09 -3.34 -10.71
CA GLY A 114 -2.87 -2.50 -9.81
C GLY A 114 -3.11 -3.18 -8.46
N VAL A 115 -2.90 -2.45 -7.37
CA VAL A 115 -3.15 -2.93 -6.01
C VAL A 115 -4.62 -2.71 -5.68
N GLN A 116 -5.24 -3.70 -5.03
CA GLN A 116 -6.63 -3.57 -4.56
C GLN A 116 -6.77 -2.36 -3.64
N SER A 117 -7.77 -1.51 -3.86
CA SER A 117 -8.04 -0.35 -2.99
C SER A 117 -8.71 -0.78 -1.68
N PHE A 118 -8.81 0.13 -0.71
CA PHE A 118 -9.53 -0.15 0.54
C PHE A 118 -11.02 -0.41 0.29
N ASP A 119 -11.66 0.44 -0.53
CA ASP A 119 -13.09 0.31 -0.86
C ASP A 119 -13.35 -1.03 -1.59
N GLU A 120 -12.48 -1.44 -2.51
CA GLU A 120 -12.56 -2.76 -3.16
C GLU A 120 -12.34 -3.93 -2.20
N TYR A 121 -11.54 -3.74 -1.16
CA TYR A 121 -11.32 -4.73 -0.11
C TYR A 121 -12.53 -4.83 0.83
N GLU A 122 -13.15 -3.71 1.18
CA GLU A 122 -14.35 -3.65 2.03
C GLU A 122 -15.57 -4.24 1.33
N GLU A 123 -15.72 -4.03 0.03
CA GLU A 123 -16.79 -4.59 -0.80
C GLU A 123 -16.50 -6.03 -1.29
N ASP A 124 -15.43 -6.67 -0.81
CA ASP A 124 -15.00 -8.01 -1.23
C ASP A 124 -14.86 -8.18 -2.77
N ARG A 125 -14.55 -7.10 -3.49
CA ARG A 125 -14.37 -7.14 -4.95
C ARG A 125 -13.14 -7.97 -5.31
N LEU A 126 -13.36 -9.04 -6.07
CA LEU A 126 -12.29 -9.93 -6.52
C LEU A 126 -11.72 -9.56 -7.89
N MET A 127 -12.38 -8.70 -8.65
CA MET A 127 -12.02 -8.36 -10.03
C MET A 127 -11.48 -6.94 -10.11
N CYS A 128 -10.44 -6.74 -10.91
CA CYS A 128 -9.90 -5.41 -11.18
C CYS A 128 -10.96 -4.56 -11.91
N PRO A 129 -11.21 -3.30 -11.46
CA PRO A 129 -12.22 -2.43 -12.05
C PRO A 129 -11.80 -1.84 -13.41
N SER A 130 -10.53 -1.95 -13.79
CA SER A 130 -10.06 -1.54 -15.11
C SER A 130 -10.67 -2.47 -16.17
N GLU A 131 -11.48 -1.88 -17.06
CA GLU A 131 -12.19 -2.60 -18.13
C GLU A 131 -11.23 -3.39 -19.05
N GLU A 132 -9.98 -2.93 -19.16
CA GLU A 132 -8.92 -3.58 -19.94
C GLU A 132 -8.17 -4.68 -19.17
N CYS A 133 -8.12 -4.66 -17.82
CA CYS A 133 -7.44 -5.70 -17.01
C CYS A 133 -8.35 -6.91 -16.86
N ALA A 134 -9.59 -6.67 -16.40
CA ALA A 134 -10.58 -7.63 -15.89
C ALA A 134 -9.97 -8.80 -15.07
N GLY A 135 -8.79 -8.61 -14.49
CA GLY A 135 -8.03 -9.69 -13.87
C GLY A 135 -8.47 -9.89 -12.43
N ARG A 136 -8.54 -11.14 -11.99
CA ARG A 136 -8.82 -11.45 -10.58
C ARG A 136 -7.65 -11.04 -9.70
N PHE A 137 -7.91 -10.23 -8.68
CA PHE A 137 -6.96 -9.84 -7.66
C PHE A 137 -6.40 -11.07 -6.94
N LYS A 138 -5.06 -11.18 -6.89
CA LYS A 138 -4.34 -12.27 -6.21
C LYS A 138 -3.32 -11.70 -5.25
N TYR A 139 -3.05 -12.38 -4.14
CA TYR A 139 -1.92 -11.99 -3.30
C TYR A 139 -0.63 -12.06 -4.11
N LYS A 140 0.18 -11.01 -4.00
CA LYS A 140 1.51 -11.02 -4.61
C LYS A 140 2.29 -12.18 -4.00
N SER A 141 2.56 -13.19 -4.82
CA SER A 141 3.44 -14.30 -4.44
C SER A 141 4.77 -13.69 -3.99
N ARG A 142 5.02 -13.71 -2.69
CA ARG A 142 6.37 -13.54 -2.15
C ARG A 142 7.11 -14.81 -2.50
N ARG A 143 7.51 -14.96 -3.78
CA ARG A 143 8.56 -15.93 -4.10
C ARG A 143 9.73 -15.52 -3.24
N PHE A 144 9.96 -16.28 -2.17
CA PHE A 144 11.16 -16.15 -1.37
C PHE A 144 12.30 -16.12 -2.37
N VAL A 145 13.05 -15.01 -2.40
CA VAL A 145 14.13 -14.88 -3.36
C VAL A 145 15.25 -15.77 -2.83
N LEU A 146 15.15 -17.09 -3.09
CA LEU A 146 16.10 -18.10 -2.62
C LEU A 146 17.52 -17.61 -2.85
N LYS A 147 17.79 -17.07 -4.04
CA LYS A 147 19.09 -16.47 -4.40
C LYS A 147 19.60 -15.39 -3.43
N LYS A 148 18.72 -14.52 -2.90
CA LYS A 148 19.14 -13.48 -1.92
C LYS A 148 19.41 -14.09 -0.55
N PHE A 149 18.65 -15.11 -0.18
CA PHE A 149 18.86 -15.84 1.08
C PHE A 149 20.12 -16.71 1.04
N GLU A 150 20.31 -17.49 -0.03
CA GLU A 150 21.52 -18.28 -0.30
C GLU A 150 22.77 -17.41 -0.28
N LYS A 151 22.76 -16.25 -0.94
CA LYS A 151 23.87 -15.29 -0.88
C LYS A 151 24.16 -14.81 0.55
N ARG A 152 23.12 -14.60 1.37
CA ARG A 152 23.29 -14.18 2.78
C ARG A 152 23.89 -15.32 3.61
N MET A 153 23.41 -16.54 3.40
CA MET A 153 23.93 -17.79 3.97
C MET A 153 25.42 -17.98 3.62
N GLN A 154 25.78 -17.87 2.34
CA GLN A 154 27.16 -17.99 1.86
C GLN A 154 28.07 -16.93 2.49
N ARG A 155 27.65 -15.66 2.54
CA ARG A 155 28.42 -14.60 3.22
C ARG A 155 28.60 -14.86 4.72
N SER A 156 27.59 -15.44 5.36
CA SER A 156 27.68 -15.82 6.77
C SER A 156 28.63 -17.00 6.98
N ALA A 157 28.60 -17.99 6.09
CA ALA A 157 29.52 -19.11 6.10
C ALA A 157 30.96 -18.64 5.88
N GLN A 158 31.20 -17.80 4.86
CA GLN A 158 32.53 -17.25 4.57
C GLN A 158 33.13 -16.54 5.77
N ARG A 159 32.36 -15.65 6.43
CA ARG A 159 32.84 -14.94 7.63
C ARG A 159 33.23 -15.88 8.77
N ARG A 160 32.52 -17.00 8.94
CA ARG A 160 32.90 -18.03 9.92
C ARG A 160 34.19 -18.73 9.54
N TYR A 161 34.36 -19.08 8.26
CA TYR A 161 35.60 -19.66 7.76
C TYR A 161 36.79 -18.69 7.94
N ASP A 162 36.66 -17.45 7.49
CA ASP A 162 37.72 -16.44 7.62
C ASP A 162 38.09 -16.19 9.09
N SER A 163 37.10 -16.21 10.00
CA SER A 163 37.35 -16.06 11.44
C SER A 163 38.10 -17.26 12.02
N MET A 164 37.74 -18.48 11.63
CA MET A 164 38.43 -19.70 12.05
C MET A 164 39.86 -19.74 11.53
N GLU A 165 40.06 -19.36 10.27
CA GLU A 165 41.38 -19.27 9.65
C GLU A 165 42.28 -18.29 10.40
N LYS A 166 41.77 -17.09 10.74
CA LYS A 166 42.51 -16.12 11.55
C LYS A 166 42.92 -16.68 12.91
N ILE A 167 42.00 -17.39 13.59
CA ILE A 167 42.29 -18.02 14.88
C ILE A 167 43.39 -19.08 14.73
N MET A 168 43.34 -19.91 13.69
CA MET A 168 44.36 -20.94 13.44
C MET A 168 45.73 -20.32 13.15
N VAL A 169 45.78 -19.28 12.32
CA VAL A 169 47.02 -18.54 12.01
C VAL A 169 47.60 -17.90 13.28
N GLU A 170 46.77 -17.26 14.10
CA GLU A 170 47.20 -16.65 15.37
C GLU A 170 47.76 -17.69 16.35
N GLN A 171 47.11 -18.85 16.47
CA GLN A 171 47.62 -19.95 17.28
C GLN A 171 48.98 -20.46 16.78
N GLN A 172 49.14 -20.59 15.46
CA GLN A 172 50.40 -21.04 14.87
C GLN A 172 51.51 -20.01 15.07
N CYS A 173 51.27 -18.73 14.80
CA CYS A 173 52.23 -17.66 15.05
C CYS A 173 52.60 -17.55 16.54
N SER A 174 51.63 -17.75 17.45
CA SER A 174 51.89 -17.74 18.89
C SER A 174 52.78 -18.91 19.32
N ARG A 175 52.58 -20.10 18.73
CA ARG A 175 53.46 -21.26 18.94
C ARG A 175 54.88 -21.02 18.42
N GLU A 176 55.02 -20.33 17.29
CA GLU A 176 56.33 -20.01 16.70
C GLU A 176 57.07 -18.92 17.49
N ARG A 177 56.36 -17.87 17.93
CA ARG A 177 56.92 -16.80 18.79
C ARG A 177 57.28 -17.29 20.19
N GLY A 178 56.60 -18.33 20.70
CA GLY A 178 56.92 -19.01 21.95
C GLY A 178 58.26 -19.77 21.96
N LYS A 179 58.94 -19.89 20.80
CA LYS A 179 60.29 -20.50 20.69
C LYS A 179 61.43 -19.52 20.96
N GLY A 180 61.20 -18.48 21.76
CA GLY A 180 62.26 -17.61 22.25
C GLY A 180 63.36 -18.41 22.97
N LYS A 181 64.59 -17.89 22.99
CA LYS A 181 65.71 -18.52 23.71
C LYS A 181 65.31 -18.71 25.17
N LYS A 182 65.15 -19.97 25.61
CA LYS A 182 64.81 -20.31 27.00
C LYS A 182 65.85 -19.68 27.95
N SER A 183 65.38 -19.02 28.99
CA SER A 183 66.24 -18.44 30.04
C SER A 183 67.09 -19.53 30.71
N ARG A 184 68.27 -19.19 31.23
CA ARG A 184 69.17 -20.13 31.93
C ARG A 184 68.44 -20.96 32.99
N ARG A 185 67.59 -20.30 33.79
CA ARG A 185 66.76 -20.95 34.83
C ARG A 185 65.71 -21.91 34.25
N GLN A 186 65.13 -21.58 33.09
CA GLN A 186 64.17 -22.45 32.41
C GLN A 186 64.84 -23.69 31.81
N LYS A 187 66.04 -23.54 31.24
CA LYS A 187 66.85 -24.68 30.75
C LYS A 187 67.20 -25.63 31.89
N GLU A 188 67.63 -25.07 33.03
CA GLU A 188 67.97 -25.87 34.21
C GLU A 188 66.75 -26.62 34.77
N LEU A 189 65.56 -26.00 34.78
CA LEU A 189 64.33 -26.67 35.20
C LEU A 189 63.93 -27.81 34.26
N LEU A 190 64.05 -27.62 32.95
CA LEU A 190 63.76 -28.67 31.96
C LEU A 190 64.75 -29.83 32.07
N ASP A 191 66.04 -29.55 32.19
CA ASP A 191 67.09 -30.55 32.38
C ASP A 191 66.86 -31.35 33.67
N LYS A 192 66.42 -30.70 34.75
CA LYS A 192 66.05 -31.40 35.99
C LYS A 192 64.77 -32.24 35.86
N VAL A 193 63.84 -31.91 34.96
CA VAL A 193 62.64 -32.72 34.68
C VAL A 193 63.03 -33.93 33.85
N GLU A 194 63.78 -33.73 32.76
CA GLU A 194 64.29 -34.79 31.87
C GLU A 194 65.13 -35.82 32.63
N LYS A 195 66.06 -35.37 33.48
CA LYS A 195 66.89 -36.26 34.31
C LYS A 195 66.12 -37.03 35.38
N SER A 196 64.99 -36.51 35.83
CA SER A 196 64.22 -37.15 36.90
C SER A 196 63.22 -38.20 36.38
N GLY A 197 62.90 -38.17 35.08
CA GLY A 197 61.87 -39.03 34.49
C GLY A 197 60.45 -38.83 35.04
N LYS A 198 60.24 -37.85 35.92
CA LYS A 198 58.98 -37.55 36.60
C LYS A 198 58.25 -36.40 35.92
N THR A 199 56.91 -36.40 35.99
CA THR A 199 56.13 -35.26 35.49
C THR A 199 56.35 -34.03 36.37
N PHE A 200 56.05 -32.84 35.84
CA PHE A 200 56.15 -31.58 36.60
C PHE A 200 55.32 -31.62 37.90
N LEU A 201 54.14 -32.24 37.86
CA LEU A 201 53.24 -32.35 39.00
C LEU A 201 53.82 -33.24 40.12
N ASP A 202 54.49 -34.33 39.74
CA ASP A 202 55.15 -35.24 40.70
C ASP A 202 56.29 -34.52 41.42
N ARG A 203 57.09 -33.75 40.67
CA ARG A 203 58.18 -32.95 41.23
C ARG A 203 57.67 -31.86 42.16
N MET A 204 56.59 -31.18 41.79
CA MET A 204 55.99 -30.14 42.62
C MET A 204 55.49 -30.74 43.94
N SER A 205 54.89 -31.93 43.89
CA SER A 205 54.47 -32.69 45.08
C SER A 205 55.66 -33.06 45.97
N ASP A 206 56.77 -33.53 45.38
CA ASP A 206 58.02 -33.81 46.10
C ASP A 206 58.61 -32.56 46.77
N ASP A 207 58.62 -31.42 46.07
CA ASP A 207 59.15 -30.14 46.57
C ASP A 207 58.27 -29.53 47.68
N ILE A 208 56.95 -29.76 47.62
CA ILE A 208 56.03 -29.40 48.70
C ILE A 208 56.27 -30.31 49.91
N GLY A 209 56.41 -31.61 49.70
CA GLY A 209 56.70 -32.58 50.78
C GLY A 209 58.01 -32.28 51.50
N LYS A 210 59.09 -32.02 50.75
CA LYS A 210 60.39 -31.64 51.33
C LYS A 210 60.34 -30.33 52.10
N ARG A 211 59.58 -29.34 51.62
CA ARG A 211 59.38 -28.09 52.36
C ARG A 211 58.64 -28.31 53.67
N LYS A 212 57.59 -29.13 53.69
CA LYS A 212 56.86 -29.47 54.92
C LYS A 212 57.76 -30.14 55.95
N VAL A 213 58.57 -31.12 55.54
CA VAL A 213 59.53 -31.80 56.43
C VAL A 213 60.61 -30.85 56.93
N LYS A 214 61.04 -29.88 56.11
CA LYS A 214 62.03 -28.88 56.53
C LYS A 214 61.44 -27.91 57.57
N ILE A 215 60.19 -27.48 57.37
CA ILE A 215 59.47 -26.63 58.32
C ILE A 215 59.30 -27.35 59.65
N SER A 216 58.86 -28.61 59.64
CA SER A 216 58.66 -29.41 60.85
C SER A 216 59.95 -29.80 61.59
N ARG A 217 61.13 -29.55 61.01
CA ARG A 217 62.44 -29.76 61.66
C ARG A 217 63.02 -28.47 62.26
N LEU A 218 62.45 -27.33 61.90
CA LEU A 218 62.84 -26.00 62.38
C LEU A 218 61.91 -25.49 63.49
N GLU A 219 60.71 -26.08 63.58
CA GLU A 219 59.84 -26.09 64.77
C GLU A 219 60.34 -27.09 65.80
#